data_AF-A0A935HUV3-F1
#
_entry.id   AF-A0A935HUV3-F1
#
_cell.length_a   1.000
_cell.length_b   1.000
_cell.length_c   1.000
_cell.angle_alpha   90.00
_cell.angle_beta   90.00
_cell.angle_gamma   90.00
#
_symmetry.space_group_name_H-M   'P 1'
#
loop_
_entity.id
_entity.type
_entity.pdbx_description
1 polymer ?
#
loop_
_entity_poly.entity_id
_entity_poly.type
_entity_poly.pdbx_seq_one_letter_code
_entity_poly.pdbx_strand_id
1 'polypeptide(L)'
;MRTIIVGLESFKDTELNEFHKQSDSNTNRRAMEVMNRYNVDCYAAVIISPSWSKEDFQKAGDIMLDLGIKFVNLQPLTPLKGIGLSVKDEDLVIKKMILQNGISLTCPFVPVK
;
A
#
# COMPACT_ATOMS: atom_id res chain seq x y z
N MET A 1 2.38 16.92 -17.63
CA MET A 1 1.98 16.27 -16.37
C MET A 1 3.19 16.27 -15.44
N ARG A 2 3.07 16.80 -14.22
CA ARG A 2 4.14 16.76 -13.21
C ARG A 2 3.64 15.88 -12.07
N THR A 3 4.11 14.64 -12.03
CA THR A 3 3.64 13.64 -11.07
C THR A 3 4.81 13.00 -10.36
N ILE A 4 4.69 12.80 -9.05
CA ILE A 4 5.71 12.15 -8.21
C ILE A 4 5.08 10.95 -7.53
N ILE A 5 5.82 9.85 -7.45
CA ILE A 5 5.41 8.67 -6.66
C ILE A 5 5.72 8.95 -5.20
N VAL A 6 4.72 8.80 -4.34
CA VAL A 6 4.85 9.03 -2.90
C VAL A 6 4.40 7.78 -2.15
N GLY A 7 5.29 7.24 -1.32
CA GLY A 7 4.95 6.19 -0.36
C GLY A 7 4.18 6.77 0.80
N LEU A 8 2.84 6.88 0.65
CA LEU A 8 1.96 7.26 1.77
C LEU A 8 1.76 6.07 2.71
N GLU A 9 1.75 4.86 2.16
CA GLU A 9 1.69 3.55 2.84
C GLU A 9 0.38 3.28 3.59
N SER A 10 -0.09 4.19 4.44
CA SER A 10 -1.39 4.11 5.11
C SER A 10 -1.89 5.50 5.54
N PHE A 11 -3.18 5.57 5.83
CA PHE A 11 -3.83 6.74 6.43
C PHE A 11 -4.08 6.60 7.93
N LYS A 12 -3.64 5.49 8.55
CA LYS A 12 -3.73 5.22 9.99
C LYS A 12 -2.34 5.21 10.61
N ASP A 13 -2.14 6.02 11.66
CA ASP A 13 -0.85 6.09 12.35
C ASP A 13 -0.45 4.75 12.99
N THR A 14 -1.43 3.96 13.44
CA THR A 14 -1.18 2.61 13.96
C THR A 14 -0.52 1.71 12.92
N GLU A 15 -1.01 1.73 11.68
CA GLU A 15 -0.45 0.92 10.59
C GLU A 15 0.92 1.45 10.14
N LEU A 16 1.10 2.77 10.08
CA LEU A 16 2.41 3.36 9.78
C LEU A 16 3.48 2.94 10.80
N ASN A 17 3.11 2.91 12.08
CA ASN A 17 3.99 2.42 13.14
C ASN A 17 4.27 0.92 13.02
N GLU A 18 3.25 0.10 12.74
CA GLU A 18 3.40 -1.35 12.52
C GLU A 18 4.28 -1.67 11.30
N PHE A 19 4.19 -0.84 10.26
CA PHE A 19 5.04 -0.93 9.06
C PHE A 19 6.44 -0.35 9.28
N HIS A 20 6.78 0.04 10.52
CA HIS A 20 8.04 0.69 10.90
C HIS A 20 8.38 1.91 10.03
N LYS A 21 7.36 2.68 9.63
CA LYS A 21 7.55 3.90 8.86
C LYS A 21 7.89 5.03 9.81
N GLN A 22 8.87 5.85 9.43
CA GLN A 22 9.25 7.05 10.16
C GLN A 22 8.42 8.26 9.71
N SER A 23 7.13 8.05 9.46
CA SER A 23 6.17 9.04 8.99
C SER A 23 4.81 8.78 9.63
N ASP A 24 3.98 9.81 9.70
CA ASP A 24 2.61 9.75 10.22
C ASP A 24 1.61 10.31 9.18
N SER A 25 0.32 10.14 9.46
CA SER A 25 -0.77 10.61 8.61
C SER A 25 -0.77 12.13 8.43
N ASN A 26 -0.29 12.88 9.43
CA ASN A 26 -0.16 14.33 9.36
C ASN A 26 0.95 14.77 8.39
N THR A 27 2.08 14.04 8.38
CA THR A 27 3.18 14.24 7.45
C THR A 27 2.72 13.95 6.02
N ASN A 28 1.96 12.88 5.82
CA ASN A 28 1.32 12.55 4.53
C ASN A 28 0.40 13.70 4.06
N ARG A 29 -0.45 14.23 4.95
CA ARG A 29 -1.33 15.37 4.64
C ARG A 29 -0.55 16.61 4.26
N ARG A 30 0.49 16.96 5.01
CA ARG A 30 1.32 18.14 4.74
C ARG A 30 2.10 18.02 3.43
N ALA A 31 2.54 16.81 3.08
CA ALA A 31 3.13 16.55 1.77
C ALA A 31 2.13 16.82 0.64
N MET A 32 0.89 16.34 0.78
CA MET A 32 -0.19 16.61 -0.18
C MET A 32 -0.52 18.10 -0.28
N GLU A 33 -0.58 18.84 0.83
CA GLU A 33 -0.80 20.29 0.83
C GLU A 33 0.26 21.04 0.02
N VAL A 34 1.54 20.67 0.17
CA VAL A 34 2.64 21.26 -0.59
C VAL A 34 2.49 20.92 -2.07
N MET A 35 2.27 19.65 -2.42
CA MET A 35 2.13 19.23 -3.82
C MET A 35 0.94 19.91 -4.52
N ASN A 36 -0.21 19.97 -3.84
CA ASN A 36 -1.41 20.63 -4.35
C ASN A 36 -1.18 22.13 -4.58
N ARG A 37 -0.48 22.82 -3.66
CA ARG A 37 -0.12 24.25 -3.82
C ARG A 37 0.70 24.52 -5.08
N TYR A 38 1.57 23.58 -5.47
CA TYR A 38 2.43 23.72 -6.65
C TYR A 38 1.88 23.02 -7.90
N ASN A 39 0.64 22.52 -7.85
CA ASN A 39 0.00 21.78 -8.95
C ASN A 39 0.85 20.59 -9.43
N VAL A 40 1.39 19.84 -8.46
CA VAL A 40 2.10 18.56 -8.67
C VAL A 40 1.15 17.44 -8.26
N ASP A 41 0.91 16.49 -9.17
CA ASP A 41 0.06 15.35 -8.88
C ASP A 41 0.80 14.30 -8.04
N CYS A 42 0.11 13.70 -7.08
CA CYS A 42 0.62 12.57 -6.31
C CYS A 42 0.18 11.25 -6.97
N TYR A 43 1.15 10.37 -7.22
CA TYR A 43 0.91 8.94 -7.43
C TYR A 43 1.14 8.23 -6.10
N ALA A 44 0.06 7.94 -5.38
CA ALA A 44 0.13 7.37 -4.04
C ALA A 44 0.40 5.86 -4.08
N ALA A 45 1.43 5.39 -3.39
CA ALA A 45 1.57 3.98 -3.03
C ALA A 45 0.96 3.77 -1.64
N VAL A 46 -0.02 2.86 -1.56
CA VAL A 46 -0.77 2.55 -0.34
C VAL A 46 -0.74 1.04 -0.11
N ILE A 47 -0.38 0.65 1.10
CA ILE A 47 -0.38 -0.74 1.55
C ILE A 47 -1.76 -1.07 2.11
N ILE A 48 -2.34 -2.16 1.61
CA ILE A 48 -3.61 -2.68 2.11
C ILE A 48 -3.31 -3.71 3.20
N SER A 49 -3.72 -3.40 4.43
CA SER A 49 -3.60 -4.35 5.54
C SER A 49 -4.61 -5.51 5.36
N PRO A 50 -4.22 -6.77 5.66
CA PRO A 50 -5.14 -7.90 5.63
C PRO A 50 -6.29 -7.78 6.65
N SER A 51 -6.17 -6.89 7.63
CA SER A 51 -7.21 -6.64 8.64
C SER A 51 -8.28 -5.63 8.20
N TRP A 52 -8.16 -5.04 7.00
CA TRP A 52 -9.11 -4.02 6.55
C TRP A 52 -10.51 -4.58 6.35
N SER A 53 -11.49 -3.95 6.98
CA SER A 53 -12.90 -4.16 6.69
C SER A 53 -13.35 -3.32 5.50
N LYS A 54 -14.59 -3.52 5.04
CA LYS A 54 -15.20 -2.68 4.00
C LYS A 54 -15.19 -1.18 4.38
N GLU A 55 -15.43 -0.88 5.65
CA GLU A 55 -15.41 0.49 6.19
C GLU A 55 -14.00 1.10 6.11
N ASP A 56 -12.94 0.30 6.26
CA ASP A 56 -11.57 0.79 6.12
C ASP A 56 -11.26 1.19 4.67
N PHE A 57 -11.70 0.38 3.70
CA PHE A 57 -11.58 0.73 2.28
C PHE A 57 -12.35 2.01 1.94
N GLN A 58 -13.56 2.17 2.48
CA GLN A 58 -14.36 3.38 2.27
C GLN A 58 -13.66 4.62 2.83
N LYS A 59 -13.21 4.57 4.10
CA LYS A 59 -12.48 5.67 4.73
C LYS A 59 -11.21 6.03 3.99
N ALA A 60 -10.43 5.04 3.54
CA ALA A 60 -9.23 5.29 2.74
C ALA A 60 -9.57 5.98 1.42
N GLY A 61 -10.66 5.55 0.76
CA GLY A 61 -11.20 6.20 -0.43
C GLY A 61 -11.55 7.67 -0.20
N ASP A 62 -12.33 7.95 0.84
CA ASP A 62 -12.75 9.30 1.20
C ASP A 62 -11.53 10.20 1.48
N ILE A 63 -10.56 9.72 2.25
CA ILE A 63 -9.32 10.45 2.54
C ILE A 63 -8.53 10.75 1.26
N MET A 64 -8.42 9.78 0.33
CA MET A 64 -7.70 9.99 -0.93
C MET A 64 -8.36 11.05 -1.80
N LEU A 65 -9.70 11.05 -1.86
CA LEU A 65 -10.46 12.07 -2.58
C LEU A 65 -10.29 13.45 -1.95
N ASP A 66 -10.38 13.55 -0.62
CA ASP A 66 -10.18 14.80 0.12
C ASP A 66 -8.77 15.38 -0.05
N LEU A 67 -7.76 14.53 -0.17
CA LEU A 67 -6.37 14.94 -0.41
C LEU A 67 -6.11 15.31 -1.88
N GLY A 68 -7.04 15.04 -2.80
CA GLY A 68 -6.88 15.30 -4.23
C GLY A 68 -5.96 14.29 -4.94
N ILE A 69 -5.83 13.07 -4.41
CA ILE A 69 -5.03 12.00 -5.02
C ILE A 69 -5.74 11.48 -6.28
N LYS A 70 -5.05 11.53 -7.42
CA LYS A 70 -5.61 11.13 -8.73
C LYS A 70 -5.15 9.75 -9.20
N PHE A 71 -3.96 9.34 -8.75
CA PHE A 71 -3.34 8.08 -9.13
C PHE A 71 -2.96 7.32 -7.87
N VAL A 72 -3.33 6.05 -7.80
CA VAL A 72 -3.03 5.20 -6.65
C VAL A 72 -2.60 3.82 -7.10
N ASN A 73 -1.61 3.27 -6.42
CA ASN A 73 -1.25 1.87 -6.44
C ASN A 73 -1.59 1.27 -5.07
N LEU A 74 -2.64 0.45 -5.06
CA LEU A 74 -3.07 -0.29 -3.88
C LEU A 74 -2.33 -1.63 -3.88
N GLN A 75 -1.49 -1.84 -2.86
CA GLN A 75 -0.59 -2.98 -2.79
C GLN A 75 -0.94 -3.83 -1.56
N PRO A 76 -1.36 -5.09 -1.72
CA PRO A 76 -1.55 -5.98 -0.57
C PRO A 76 -0.27 -6.12 0.25
N LEU A 77 -0.38 -6.04 1.59
CA LEU A 77 0.73 -6.29 2.48
C LEU A 77 1.28 -7.70 2.24
N THR A 78 2.55 -7.79 1.84
CA THR A 78 3.18 -9.06 1.48
C THR A 78 4.13 -9.49 2.59
N PRO A 79 3.88 -10.60 3.30
CA PRO A 79 4.75 -11.11 4.36
C PRO A 79 6.02 -11.74 3.79
N LEU A 80 6.99 -10.90 3.46
CA LEU A 80 8.31 -11.32 2.99
C LEU A 80 9.21 -11.72 4.16
N LYS A 81 10.23 -12.53 3.88
CA LYS A 81 11.24 -12.84 4.90
C LYS A 81 12.06 -11.58 5.21
N GLY A 82 12.15 -11.22 6.49
CA GLY A 82 13.00 -10.11 6.95
C GLY A 82 12.28 -8.77 7.24
N ILE A 83 10.97 -8.69 7.04
CA ILE A 83 10.19 -7.45 7.31
C ILE A 83 9.51 -7.42 8.69
N GLY A 84 9.93 -8.28 9.63
CA GLY A 84 9.34 -8.36 10.98
C GLY A 84 7.91 -8.92 11.06
N LEU A 85 7.27 -9.19 9.92
CA LEU A 85 5.94 -9.76 9.82
C LEU A 85 6.02 -11.29 9.66
N SER A 86 5.46 -12.03 10.62
CA SER A 86 5.36 -13.49 10.58
C SER A 86 3.91 -13.91 10.36
N VAL A 87 3.65 -14.61 9.25
CA VAL A 87 2.33 -15.14 8.87
C VAL A 87 2.48 -16.62 8.57
N LYS A 88 1.55 -17.45 9.06
CA LYS A 88 1.56 -18.89 8.75
C LYS A 88 1.22 -19.10 7.28
N ASP A 89 1.81 -20.12 6.66
CA ASP A 89 1.56 -20.40 5.24
C ASP A 89 0.09 -20.77 4.96
N GLU A 90 -0.62 -21.27 5.97
CA GLU A 90 -2.05 -21.61 5.94
C GLU A 90 -2.94 -20.36 5.75
N ASP A 91 -2.50 -19.22 6.27
CA ASP A 91 -3.24 -17.95 6.26
C ASP A 91 -3.03 -17.17 4.94
N LEU A 92 -2.16 -17.66 4.05
CA LEU A 92 -1.85 -16.99 2.79
C LEU A 92 -2.89 -17.36 1.73
N VAL A 93 -3.54 -16.35 1.17
CA VAL A 93 -4.43 -16.50 0.00
C VAL A 93 -3.68 -17.08 -1.21
N ILE A 94 -2.40 -16.70 -1.36
CA ILE A 94 -1.51 -17.21 -2.41
C ILE A 94 -0.34 -17.94 -1.74
N LYS A 95 -0.21 -19.24 -2.01
CA LYS A 95 0.89 -20.06 -1.46
C LYS A 95 2.24 -19.53 -1.95
N LYS A 96 3.22 -19.47 -1.05
CA LYS A 96 4.61 -19.16 -1.42
C LYS A 96 5.12 -20.22 -2.39
N MET A 97 5.42 -19.84 -3.63
CA MET A 97 6.20 -20.70 -4.53
C MET A 97 7.67 -20.62 -4.11
N ILE A 98 8.23 -21.75 -3.69
CA ILE A 98 9.67 -21.89 -3.49
C ILE A 98 10.30 -21.97 -4.88
N LEU A 99 10.98 -20.91 -5.30
CA LEU A 99 11.79 -20.92 -6.51
C LEU A 99 12.99 -21.85 -6.28
N GLN A 100 12.88 -23.11 -6.72
CA GLN A 100 14.06 -23.94 -6.90
C GLN A 100 14.79 -23.48 -8.17
N ASN A 101 16.05 -23.06 -8.01
CA ASN A 101 17.02 -22.87 -9.09
C ASN A 101 16.75 -21.73 -10.08
N GLY A 102 16.74 -20.48 -9.61
CA GLY A 102 17.10 -19.29 -10.40
C GLY A 102 16.49 -19.21 -11.82
N ILE A 103 15.43 -18.40 -11.94
CA ILE A 103 14.69 -18.00 -13.17
C ILE A 103 13.43 -18.86 -13.46
N SER A 104 12.26 -18.31 -13.14
CA SER A 104 11.33 -17.79 -14.16
C SER A 104 10.09 -17.19 -13.49
N LEU A 105 9.73 -15.97 -13.90
CA LEU A 105 8.49 -15.28 -13.54
C LEU A 105 7.35 -15.82 -14.39
N THR A 106 6.46 -16.61 -13.79
CA THR A 106 5.05 -16.59 -14.19
C THR A 106 4.19 -16.69 -12.94
N CYS A 107 3.61 -15.56 -12.54
CA CYS A 107 2.43 -15.56 -11.69
C CYS A 107 1.32 -16.24 -12.50
N PRO A 108 0.79 -17.42 -12.12
CA PRO A 108 -0.38 -17.94 -12.79
C PRO A 108 -1.52 -17.00 -12.38
N PHE A 109 -1.90 -16.10 -13.29
CA PHE A 109 -3.19 -15.43 -13.22
C PHE A 109 -4.21 -16.57 -13.21
N VAL A 110 -4.78 -16.88 -12.04
CA VAL A 110 -5.95 -17.77 -11.97
C VAL A 110 -7.13 -16.88 -12.36
N PRO A 111 -7.72 -17.05 -13.56
CA PRO A 111 -8.91 -16.29 -13.91
C PRO A 111 -10.01 -16.66 -12.93
N VAL A 112 -10.54 -15.68 -12.22
CA VAL A 112 -11.77 -15.82 -11.46
C VAL A 112 -12.88 -16.02 -12.50
N LYS A 113 -13.56 -17.18 -12.44
CA LYS A 113 -14.74 -17.48 -13.27
C LYS A 113 -15.94 -16.67 -12.81
#